data_AF-A0A397VQF0-F1
#
_entry.id   AF-A0A397VQF0-F1
#
_cell.length_a   1.000
_cell.length_b   1.000
_cell.length_c   1.000
_cell.angle_alpha   90.00
_cell.angle_beta   90.00
_cell.angle_gamma   90.00
#
_symmetry.space_group_name_H-M   'P 1'
#
loop_
_entity.id
_entity.type
_entity.pdbx_description
1 polymer ?
#
loop_
_entity_poly.entity_id
_entity_poly.type
_entity_poly.pdbx_seq_one_letter_code
_entity_poly.pdbx_strand_id
1 'polypeptide(L)'
;MPHILTFHIKYWPYSSSILSLAFFKKESQLKRKEKKRQENIKIHANRLLVWTGNMENMDRLRPPYPPTIVARDLAAVINERSVGLKAFHAYRIYCNSIASSQNVILPNNMLSIIASKFWAREPKHVKEMYQYLAAEALALFRETVLK
;
A
#
# COMPACT_ATOMS: atom_id res chain seq x y z
N MET A 1 -71.01 -14.27 -28.28
CA MET A 1 -70.29 -13.33 -29.17
C MET A 1 -69.60 -12.29 -28.29
N PRO A 2 -68.30 -12.43 -27.97
CA PRO A 2 -67.58 -11.48 -27.13
C PRO A 2 -66.89 -10.40 -27.98
N HIS A 3 -67.06 -9.12 -27.64
CA HIS A 3 -66.28 -8.03 -28.22
C HIS A 3 -65.35 -7.40 -27.17
N ILE A 4 -64.09 -7.87 -27.22
CA ILE A 4 -62.80 -7.18 -27.04
C ILE A 4 -62.81 -5.89 -26.22
N LEU A 5 -62.31 -5.97 -24.99
CA LEU A 5 -61.80 -4.84 -24.20
C LEU A 5 -60.53 -4.29 -24.87
N THR A 6 -60.61 -3.09 -25.41
CA THR A 6 -59.45 -2.34 -25.90
C THR A 6 -58.76 -1.64 -24.72
N PHE A 7 -57.63 -2.20 -24.29
CA PHE A 7 -56.73 -1.54 -23.34
C PHE A 7 -55.93 -0.45 -24.08
N HIS A 8 -56.30 0.81 -23.87
CA HIS A 8 -55.47 1.96 -24.23
C HIS A 8 -54.27 2.05 -23.28
N ILE A 9 -53.13 1.48 -23.68
CA ILE A 9 -51.85 1.74 -23.01
C ILE A 9 -51.42 3.17 -23.39
N LYS A 10 -51.64 4.12 -22.47
CA LYS A 10 -51.04 5.45 -22.52
C LYS A 10 -49.51 5.28 -22.44
N TYR A 11 -48.83 5.47 -23.56
CA TYR A 11 -47.38 5.67 -23.58
C TYR A 11 -47.04 6.93 -22.77
N TRP A 12 -46.29 6.76 -21.69
CA TRP A 12 -45.69 7.82 -20.91
C TRP A 12 -44.33 8.19 -21.55
N PRO A 13 -44.11 9.40 -22.08
CA PRO A 13 -42.85 9.76 -22.75
C PRO A 13 -41.83 10.39 -21.78
N TYR A 14 -41.73 9.89 -20.54
CA TYR A 14 -40.95 10.54 -19.47
C TYR A 14 -39.86 9.66 -18.84
N SER A 15 -39.51 8.52 -19.44
CA SER A 15 -38.47 7.62 -18.89
C SER A 15 -37.10 7.72 -19.57
N SER A 16 -37.02 8.20 -20.82
CA SER A 16 -35.76 8.23 -21.58
C SER A 16 -34.81 9.35 -21.16
N SER A 17 -35.33 10.54 -20.80
CA SER A 17 -34.50 11.69 -20.42
C SER A 17 -33.84 11.55 -19.04
N ILE A 18 -34.55 10.97 -18.07
CA ILE A 18 -34.03 10.77 -16.70
C ILE A 18 -32.94 9.70 -16.69
N LEU A 19 -33.15 8.61 -17.44
CA LEU A 19 -32.14 7.56 -17.61
C LEU A 19 -30.92 8.06 -18.38
N SER A 20 -31.07 8.91 -19.40
CA SER A 20 -29.94 9.51 -20.11
C SER A 20 -29.16 10.51 -19.24
N LEU A 21 -29.85 11.30 -18.41
CA LEU A 21 -29.22 12.24 -17.48
C LEU A 21 -28.42 11.51 -16.39
N ALA A 22 -28.98 10.43 -15.83
CA ALA A 22 -28.32 9.60 -14.83
C ALA A 22 -27.08 8.90 -15.42
N PHE A 23 -27.19 8.40 -16.66
CA PHE A 23 -26.07 7.81 -17.40
C PHE A 23 -24.96 8.83 -17.65
N PHE A 24 -25.30 10.02 -18.15
CA PHE A 24 -24.35 11.11 -18.38
C PHE A 24 -23.68 11.59 -17.09
N LYS A 25 -24.44 11.68 -15.99
CA LYS A 25 -23.88 12.00 -14.66
C LYS A 25 -22.93 10.91 -14.17
N LYS A 26 -23.21 9.64 -14.43
CA LYS A 26 -22.31 8.52 -14.08
C LYS A 26 -21.02 8.55 -14.89
N GLU A 27 -21.09 8.77 -16.20
CA GLU A 27 -19.90 8.88 -17.06
C GLU A 27 -19.02 10.07 -16.69
N SER A 28 -19.61 11.24 -16.43
CA SER A 28 -18.84 12.42 -16.02
C SER A 28 -18.15 12.22 -14.67
N GLN A 29 -18.77 11.51 -13.73
CA GLN A 29 -18.14 11.12 -12.46
C GLN A 29 -17.01 10.11 -12.67
N LEU A 30 -17.19 9.14 -13.57
CA LEU A 30 -16.15 8.16 -13.90
C LEU A 30 -14.92 8.85 -14.52
N LYS A 31 -15.14 9.76 -15.47
CA LYS A 31 -14.08 10.56 -16.11
C LYS A 31 -13.32 11.42 -15.09
N ARG A 32 -14.02 12.02 -14.11
CA ARG A 32 -13.39 12.77 -13.01
C ARG A 32 -12.55 11.89 -12.09
N LYS A 33 -13.04 10.68 -11.75
CA LYS A 33 -12.29 9.72 -10.94
C LYS A 33 -11.03 9.24 -11.66
N GLU A 34 -11.14 8.91 -12.95
CA GLU A 34 -9.99 8.46 -13.72
C GLU A 34 -8.96 9.59 -13.90
N LYS A 35 -9.40 10.83 -14.16
CA LYS A 35 -8.50 12.00 -14.22
C LYS A 35 -7.72 12.18 -12.91
N LYS A 36 -8.39 12.10 -11.75
CA LYS A 36 -7.74 12.13 -10.44
C LYS A 36 -6.77 10.98 -10.24
N ARG A 37 -7.11 9.77 -10.70
CA ARG A 37 -6.24 8.59 -10.63
C ARG A 37 -4.96 8.79 -11.44
N GLN A 38 -5.10 9.26 -12.68
CA GLN A 38 -3.98 9.57 -13.57
C GLN A 38 -3.10 10.69 -13.01
N GLU A 39 -3.69 11.73 -12.42
CA GLU A 39 -2.96 12.82 -11.79
C GLU A 39 -2.18 12.34 -10.55
N ASN A 40 -2.79 11.52 -9.70
CA ASN A 40 -2.09 10.88 -8.58
C ASN A 40 -0.94 9.98 -9.04
N ILE A 41 -1.12 9.22 -10.13
CA ILE A 41 -0.05 8.41 -10.73
C ILE A 41 1.08 9.30 -11.23
N LYS A 42 0.79 10.41 -11.90
CA LYS A 42 1.79 11.38 -12.38
C LYS A 42 2.54 12.04 -11.24
N ILE A 43 1.85 12.47 -10.19
CA ILE A 43 2.46 13.05 -8.98
C ILE A 43 3.37 12.03 -8.31
N HIS A 44 2.92 10.77 -8.22
CA HIS A 44 3.71 9.68 -7.67
C HIS A 44 4.97 9.42 -8.52
N ALA A 45 4.83 9.35 -9.84
CA ALA A 45 5.94 9.18 -10.77
C ALA A 45 6.94 10.34 -10.72
N ASN A 46 6.47 11.59 -10.68
CA ASN A 46 7.33 12.77 -10.57
C ASN A 46 8.06 12.82 -9.23
N ARG A 47 7.39 12.47 -8.12
CA ARG A 47 8.08 12.30 -6.84
C ARG A 47 9.15 11.24 -6.97
N LEU A 48 8.84 10.05 -7.49
CA LEU A 48 9.82 8.98 -7.69
C LEU A 48 11.02 9.43 -8.53
N LEU A 49 10.81 10.22 -9.58
CA LEU A 49 11.86 10.73 -10.47
C LEU A 49 12.87 11.65 -9.75
N VAL A 50 12.39 12.55 -8.90
CA VAL A 50 13.23 13.45 -8.09
C VAL A 50 14.13 12.65 -7.12
N TRP A 51 13.66 11.50 -6.64
CA TRP A 51 14.43 10.63 -5.75
C TRP A 51 15.32 9.62 -6.49
N THR A 52 14.95 9.19 -7.71
CA THR A 52 15.78 8.26 -8.50
C THR A 52 17.12 8.84 -8.94
N GLY A 53 17.19 10.16 -9.16
CA GLY A 53 18.48 10.86 -9.37
C GLY A 53 19.38 10.87 -8.14
N ASN A 54 18.86 10.45 -6.98
CA ASN A 54 19.56 10.39 -5.70
C ASN A 54 19.78 8.94 -5.22
N MET A 55 19.58 7.92 -6.07
CA MET A 55 19.62 6.51 -5.64
C MET A 55 20.99 6.02 -5.17
N GLU A 56 22.10 6.56 -5.70
CA GLU A 56 23.45 6.24 -5.19
C GLU A 56 23.64 6.67 -3.72
N ASN A 57 22.96 7.74 -3.28
CA ASN A 57 22.93 8.13 -1.87
C ASN A 57 22.03 7.23 -1.02
N MET A 58 21.03 6.56 -1.65
CA MET A 58 20.04 5.75 -0.95
C MET A 58 20.54 4.34 -0.63
N ASP A 59 21.53 3.82 -1.35
CA ASP A 59 22.13 2.51 -1.04
C ASP A 59 22.73 2.46 0.38
N ARG A 60 23.06 3.63 0.96
CA ARG A 60 23.47 3.77 2.37
C ARG A 60 22.36 3.42 3.37
N LEU A 61 21.11 3.39 2.92
CA LEU A 61 19.94 3.00 3.71
C LEU A 61 19.69 1.50 3.67
N ARG A 62 20.42 0.76 2.84
CA ARG A 62 20.31 -0.70 2.80
C ARG A 62 20.81 -1.27 4.14
N PRO A 63 19.99 -2.09 4.82
CA PRO A 63 20.44 -2.78 6.02
C PRO A 63 21.69 -3.62 5.77
N PRO A 64 22.68 -3.60 6.68
CA PRO A 64 23.83 -4.48 6.59
C PRO A 64 23.42 -5.94 6.81
N TYR A 65 24.24 -6.86 6.30
CA TYR A 65 24.17 -8.28 6.62
C TYR A 65 25.51 -8.74 7.23
N PRO A 66 25.51 -9.47 8.36
CA PRO A 66 24.34 -9.89 9.15
C PRO A 66 23.59 -8.70 9.78
N PRO A 67 22.27 -8.83 10.00
CA PRO A 67 21.48 -7.76 10.59
C PRO A 67 21.91 -7.49 12.04
N THR A 68 22.07 -6.22 12.42
CA THR A 68 22.38 -5.82 13.80
C THR A 68 21.12 -5.73 14.66
N ILE A 69 19.94 -5.64 14.04
CA ILE A 69 18.65 -5.57 14.74
C ILE A 69 18.30 -6.93 15.37
N VAL A 70 17.79 -6.91 16.60
CA VAL A 70 17.30 -8.11 17.28
C VAL A 70 15.77 -8.16 17.31
N ALA A 71 15.21 -9.35 17.55
CA ALA A 71 13.77 -9.57 17.59
C ALA A 71 13.05 -8.67 18.63
N ARG A 72 13.72 -8.35 19.74
CA ARG A 72 13.20 -7.43 20.76
C ARG A 72 12.97 -6.01 20.23
N ASP A 73 13.88 -5.50 19.40
CA ASP A 73 13.75 -4.17 18.80
C ASP A 73 12.54 -4.12 17.86
N LEU A 74 12.34 -5.20 17.10
CA LEU A 74 11.16 -5.35 16.24
C LEU A 74 9.88 -5.44 17.07
N ALA A 75 9.90 -6.20 18.16
CA ALA A 75 8.76 -6.38 19.07
C ALA A 75 8.30 -5.05 19.70
N ALA A 76 9.23 -4.13 19.98
CA ALA A 76 8.93 -2.82 20.56
C ALA A 76 8.20 -1.87 19.58
N VAL A 77 8.32 -2.10 18.27
CA VAL A 77 7.74 -1.21 17.24
C VAL A 77 6.40 -1.74 16.71
N ILE A 78 6.15 -3.05 16.85
CA ILE A 78 4.89 -3.64 16.42
C ILE A 78 3.74 -3.34 17.38
N ASN A 79 2.53 -3.38 16.83
CA ASN A 79 1.29 -3.10 17.55
C ASN A 79 0.29 -4.26 17.37
N GLU A 80 -0.86 -4.18 18.02
CA GLU A 80 -1.92 -5.21 17.91
C GLU A 80 -2.42 -5.42 16.48
N ARG A 81 -2.29 -4.44 15.58
CA ARG A 81 -2.62 -4.59 14.16
C ARG A 81 -1.55 -5.33 13.36
N SER A 82 -0.42 -5.65 14.00
CA SER A 82 0.72 -6.35 13.40
C SER A 82 0.60 -7.87 13.52
N VAL A 83 -0.60 -8.40 13.78
CA VAL A 83 -0.92 -9.83 13.68
C VAL A 83 -0.58 -10.28 12.24
N GLY A 84 0.57 -10.93 12.08
CA GLY A 84 1.12 -11.30 10.78
C GLY A 84 2.31 -10.45 10.32
N LEU A 85 3.19 -10.03 11.24
CA LEU A 85 4.51 -9.49 10.88
C LEU A 85 5.23 -10.46 9.93
N LYS A 86 5.58 -10.00 8.73
CA LYS A 86 6.26 -10.79 7.70
C LYS A 86 7.72 -10.34 7.63
N ALA A 87 8.56 -11.18 7.03
CA ALA A 87 9.98 -10.87 6.82
C ALA A 87 10.21 -9.49 6.18
N PHE A 88 9.41 -9.13 5.17
CA PHE A 88 9.49 -7.81 4.54
C PHE A 88 9.17 -6.65 5.50
N HIS A 89 8.24 -6.83 6.43
CA HIS A 89 7.91 -5.80 7.41
C HIS A 89 9.07 -5.58 8.39
N ALA A 90 9.69 -6.67 8.86
CA ALA A 90 10.89 -6.59 9.70
C ALA A 90 12.04 -5.88 8.96
N TYR A 91 12.27 -6.23 7.69
CA TYR A 91 13.25 -5.57 6.84
C TYR A 91 12.96 -4.07 6.67
N ARG A 92 11.70 -3.69 6.45
CA ARG A 92 11.27 -2.28 6.31
C ARG A 92 11.46 -1.49 7.60
N ILE A 93 11.15 -2.08 8.76
CA ILE A 93 11.40 -1.45 10.06
C ILE A 93 12.89 -1.17 10.23
N TYR A 94 13.74 -2.13 9.86
CA TYR A 94 15.18 -1.91 9.97
C TYR A 94 15.71 -0.88 8.98
N CYS A 95 15.22 -0.84 7.73
CA CYS A 95 15.53 0.25 6.79
C CYS A 95 15.19 1.63 7.39
N ASN A 96 14.05 1.73 8.10
CA ASN A 96 13.66 2.97 8.76
C ASN A 96 14.60 3.34 9.90
N SER A 97 15.05 2.35 10.68
CA SER A 97 16.02 2.53 11.75
C SER A 97 17.37 3.04 11.22
N ILE A 98 17.88 2.46 10.12
CA ILE A 98 19.10 2.94 9.45
C ILE A 98 18.92 4.36 8.90
N ALA A 99 17.77 4.66 8.27
CA ALA A 99 17.49 6.02 7.82
C ALA A 99 17.49 7.01 8.99
N SER A 100 16.88 6.62 10.10
CA SER A 100 16.78 7.47 11.30
C SER A 100 18.14 7.70 11.94
N SER A 101 19.02 6.69 11.98
CA SER A 101 20.39 6.83 12.49
C SER A 101 21.27 7.74 11.62
N GLN A 102 20.90 7.93 10.35
CA GLN A 102 21.52 8.87 9.43
C GLN A 102 20.84 10.25 9.41
N ASN A 103 19.92 10.52 10.35
CA ASN A 103 19.10 11.74 10.42
C ASN A 103 18.22 11.96 9.17
N VAL A 104 17.86 10.88 8.47
CA VAL A 104 16.97 10.89 7.31
C VAL A 104 15.57 10.45 7.73
N ILE A 105 14.62 11.37 7.67
CA ILE A 105 13.21 11.07 7.92
C ILE A 105 12.54 10.73 6.59
N LEU A 106 12.16 9.46 6.43
CA LEU A 106 11.48 8.99 5.23
C LEU A 106 9.96 8.96 5.42
N PRO A 107 9.19 9.56 4.50
CA PRO A 107 7.76 9.30 4.39
C PRO A 107 7.47 7.80 4.22
N ASN A 108 6.44 7.28 4.90
CA ASN A 108 6.11 5.84 4.90
C ASN A 108 5.95 5.22 3.49
N ASN A 109 5.41 5.99 2.54
CA ASN A 109 5.28 5.56 1.15
C ASN A 109 6.66 5.39 0.48
N MET A 110 7.60 6.31 0.71
CA MET A 110 8.96 6.23 0.18
C MET A 110 9.75 5.10 0.82
N LEU A 111 9.67 4.95 2.14
CA LEU A 111 10.27 3.83 2.86
C LEU A 111 9.81 2.48 2.27
N SER A 112 8.51 2.33 1.99
CA SER A 112 7.97 1.10 1.40
C SER A 112 8.52 0.84 0.00
N ILE A 113 8.68 1.88 -0.82
CA ILE A 113 9.25 1.76 -2.17
C ILE A 113 10.73 1.37 -2.11
N ILE A 114 11.51 2.06 -1.27
CA ILE A 114 12.95 1.81 -1.11
C ILE A 114 13.18 0.40 -0.57
N ALA A 115 12.51 0.04 0.53
CA ALA A 115 12.62 -1.30 1.11
C ALA A 115 12.21 -2.38 0.11
N SER A 116 11.16 -2.16 -0.69
CA SER A 116 10.73 -3.11 -1.72
C SER A 116 11.81 -3.32 -2.80
N LYS A 117 12.46 -2.25 -3.26
CA LYS A 117 13.57 -2.33 -4.21
C LYS A 117 14.75 -3.11 -3.65
N PHE A 118 15.17 -2.82 -2.42
CA PHE A 118 16.27 -3.57 -1.79
C PHE A 118 15.89 -5.04 -1.57
N TRP A 119 14.72 -5.29 -1.00
CA TRP A 119 14.20 -6.65 -0.75
C TRP A 119 14.13 -7.51 -2.01
N ALA A 120 13.76 -6.93 -3.16
CA ALA A 120 13.75 -7.65 -4.43
C ALA A 120 15.15 -8.16 -4.81
N ARG A 121 16.21 -7.40 -4.48
CA ARG A 121 17.61 -7.73 -4.76
C ARG A 121 18.27 -8.58 -3.68
N GLU A 122 17.66 -8.71 -2.50
CA GLU A 122 18.23 -9.52 -1.42
C GLU A 122 18.22 -11.02 -1.76
N PRO A 123 19.32 -11.74 -1.46
CA PRO A 123 19.40 -13.17 -1.65
C PRO A 123 18.52 -13.92 -0.65
N LYS A 124 18.25 -15.20 -0.94
CA LYS A 124 17.31 -16.03 -0.16
C LYS A 124 17.69 -16.13 1.33
N HIS A 125 18.97 -16.33 1.64
CA HIS A 125 19.45 -16.47 3.02
C HIS A 125 19.18 -15.21 3.88
N VAL A 126 19.30 -14.02 3.29
CA VAL A 126 18.93 -12.77 3.98
C VAL A 126 17.44 -12.78 4.29
N LYS A 127 16.60 -13.16 3.32
CA LYS A 127 15.15 -13.21 3.49
C LYS A 127 14.71 -14.20 4.57
N GLU A 128 15.36 -15.35 4.63
CA GLU A 128 15.17 -16.38 5.66
C GLU A 128 15.53 -15.85 7.06
N MET A 129 16.63 -15.10 7.20
CA MET A 129 17.00 -14.45 8.47
C MET A 129 15.91 -13.49 8.96
N TYR A 130 15.38 -12.63 8.08
CA TYR A 130 14.28 -11.73 8.46
C TYR A 130 12.96 -12.46 8.73
N GLN A 131 12.76 -13.64 8.13
CA GLN A 131 11.61 -14.48 8.44
C GLN A 131 11.71 -15.04 9.87
N TYR A 132 12.89 -15.50 10.28
CA TYR A 132 13.15 -15.92 11.66
C TYR A 132 12.93 -14.75 12.64
N LEU A 133 13.56 -13.59 12.38
CA LEU A 133 13.42 -12.41 13.24
C LEU A 133 11.96 -11.95 13.37
N ALA A 134 11.19 -11.98 12.29
CA ALA A 134 9.78 -11.61 12.31
C ALA A 134 8.94 -12.58 13.15
N ALA A 135 9.21 -13.88 13.07
CA ALA A 135 8.51 -14.89 13.86
C ALA A 135 8.84 -14.77 15.36
N GLU A 136 10.12 -14.60 15.68
CA GLU A 136 10.60 -14.42 17.06
C GLU A 136 10.04 -13.13 17.68
N ALA A 137 10.07 -12.01 16.94
CA ALA A 137 9.50 -10.75 17.40
C ALA A 137 8.00 -10.85 17.70
N LEU A 138 7.25 -11.57 16.85
CA LEU A 138 5.83 -11.80 17.06
C LEU A 138 5.55 -12.67 18.28
N ALA A 139 6.40 -13.67 18.55
CA ALA A 139 6.31 -14.50 19.74
C ALA A 139 6.53 -13.67 21.00
N LEU A 140 7.62 -12.87 21.03
CA LEU A 140 7.92 -11.95 22.13
C LEU A 140 6.77 -10.98 22.41
N PHE A 141 6.21 -10.37 21.36
CA PHE A 141 5.09 -9.44 21.51
C PHE A 141 3.86 -10.10 22.15
N ARG A 142 3.52 -11.33 21.72
CA ARG A 142 2.40 -12.08 22.31
C ARG A 142 2.63 -12.39 23.78
N GLU A 143 3.86 -12.74 24.16
CA GLU A 143 4.21 -12.98 25.56
C GLU A 143 4.11 -11.71 26.41
N THR A 144 4.42 -10.53 25.85
CA THR A 144 4.33 -9.26 26.58
C THR A 144 2.91 -8.73 26.73
N VAL A 145 2.01 -9.02 25.79
CA VAL A 145 0.63 -8.50 25.78
C VAL A 145 -0.35 -9.42 26.51
N LEU A 146 -0.06 -10.72 26.60
CA LEU A 146 -0.93 -11.72 27.24
C LEU A 146 -0.55 -12.04 28.71
N LYS A 147 0.37 -11.28 29.30
CA LYS A 147 0.69 -11.31 30.73
C LYS A 147 -0.02 -10.18 31.46
#